data_AF-A0A940H3N5-F1
#
_entry.id   AF-A0A940H3N5-F1
#
_cell.length_a   1.000
_cell.length_b   1.000
_cell.length_c   1.000
_cell.angle_alpha   90.00
_cell.angle_beta   90.00
_cell.angle_gamma   90.00
#
_symmetry.space_group_name_H-M   'P 1'
#
loop_
_entity.id
_entity.type
_entity.pdbx_description
1 polymer ?
#
loop_
_entity_poly.entity_id
_entity_poly.type
_entity_poly.pdbx_seq_one_letter_code
_entity_poly.pdbx_strand_id
1 'polypeptide(L)'
;MSDYVWVSNALTEVSLTGKLETDVWQNNREGARAAERANKRGQPVPPELCPQRIWGDDRAPFFQKLPDLISAQAHWIVSARAAEILRGFDLGQGALYPVREGAYQADNITRAQGDYFTWIFGATKSGLLPAESAGLRPSGVAGRVFKFPWKVADETVAVSHTVLSGPDVWVDPHLFRSLFFSRALGDALDRAKLRRAFRMYRARVL
;
A
#
# COMPACT_ATOMS: atom_id res chain seq x y z
N MET A 1 6.36 3.86 28.10
CA MET A 1 5.86 3.12 26.92
C MET A 1 6.97 3.15 25.89
N SER A 2 7.31 2.01 25.30
CA SER A 2 8.25 1.96 24.17
C SER A 2 7.65 2.68 22.97
N ASP A 3 8.49 3.43 22.23
CA ASP A 3 8.02 4.04 21.00
C ASP A 3 7.77 3.00 19.90
N TYR A 4 6.80 3.28 19.04
CA TYR A 4 6.39 2.37 17.98
C TYR A 4 5.87 3.12 16.76
N VAL A 5 6.04 2.49 15.61
CA VAL A 5 5.40 2.86 14.35
C VAL A 5 4.62 1.65 13.84
N TRP A 6 3.87 1.80 12.75
CA TRP A 6 3.17 0.68 12.13
C TRP A 6 3.92 0.20 10.89
N VAL A 7 3.88 -1.10 10.65
CA VAL A 7 4.40 -1.73 9.44
C VAL A 7 3.33 -2.63 8.83
N SER A 8 3.17 -2.54 7.51
CA SER A 8 2.25 -3.34 6.72
C SER A 8 3.00 -4.28 5.80
N ASN A 9 2.51 -5.52 5.71
CA ASN A 9 2.89 -6.46 4.67
C ASN A 9 1.77 -6.64 3.61
N ALA A 10 0.85 -5.68 3.48
CA ALA A 10 -0.21 -5.75 2.47
C ALA A 10 0.34 -5.91 1.05
N LEU A 11 1.53 -5.36 0.76
CA LEU A 11 2.13 -5.49 -0.57
C LEU A 11 2.56 -6.94 -0.91
N THR A 12 2.58 -7.87 0.06
CA THR A 12 2.83 -9.28 -0.20
C THR A 12 1.58 -10.04 -0.61
N GLU A 13 0.42 -9.73 -0.02
CA GLU A 13 -0.86 -10.28 -0.46
C GLU A 13 -2.00 -9.30 -0.16
N VAL A 14 -2.79 -9.02 -1.18
CA VAL A 14 -4.08 -8.34 -1.07
C VAL A 14 -5.20 -9.17 -1.68
N SER A 15 -6.42 -8.96 -1.19
CA SER A 15 -7.63 -9.75 -1.42
C SER A 15 -8.03 -9.95 -2.89
N LEU A 16 -7.65 -9.03 -3.79
CA LEU A 16 -7.97 -9.09 -5.21
C LEU A 16 -6.74 -8.95 -6.13
N THR A 17 -5.56 -9.31 -5.63
CA THR A 17 -4.32 -9.25 -6.43
C THR A 17 -4.50 -10.01 -7.75
N GLY A 18 -4.33 -9.31 -8.87
CA GLY A 18 -4.30 -9.91 -10.21
C GLY A 18 -5.66 -10.33 -10.79
N LYS A 19 -6.77 -9.89 -10.18
CA LYS A 19 -8.14 -10.14 -10.67
C LYS A 19 -8.87 -8.87 -11.13
N LEU A 20 -8.19 -7.73 -11.08
CA LEU A 20 -8.74 -6.46 -11.48
C LEU A 20 -7.86 -5.86 -12.57
N GLU A 21 -8.51 -5.39 -13.62
CA GLU A 21 -7.93 -4.66 -14.73
C GLU A 21 -8.05 -3.14 -14.54
N THR A 22 -7.24 -2.42 -15.31
CA THR A 22 -7.21 -0.95 -15.31
C THR A 22 -7.13 -0.42 -16.73
N ASP A 23 -7.77 0.73 -16.97
CA ASP A 23 -7.67 1.50 -18.22
C ASP A 23 -6.21 1.82 -18.59
N VAL A 24 -5.40 2.21 -17.61
CA VAL A 24 -3.97 2.52 -17.81
C VAL A 24 -3.21 1.30 -18.31
N TRP A 25 -3.46 0.10 -17.78
CA TRP A 25 -2.78 -1.11 -18.24
C TRP A 25 -3.24 -1.55 -19.63
N GLN A 26 -4.51 -1.35 -19.99
CA GLN A 26 -4.97 -1.64 -21.35
C GLN A 26 -4.36 -0.67 -22.37
N ASN A 27 -4.30 0.62 -22.03
CA ASN A 27 -3.89 1.68 -22.97
C ASN A 27 -2.38 1.95 -22.97
N ASN A 28 -1.68 1.73 -21.86
CA ASN A 28 -0.27 2.06 -21.67
C ASN A 28 0.42 1.12 -20.66
N ARG A 29 0.67 -0.13 -21.07
CA ARG A 29 1.34 -1.15 -20.24
C ARG A 29 2.71 -0.73 -19.70
N GLU A 30 3.50 -0.02 -20.51
CA GLU A 30 4.83 0.42 -20.11
C GLU A 30 4.76 1.50 -19.04
N GLY A 31 3.85 2.47 -19.21
CA GLY A 31 3.53 3.50 -18.22
C GLY A 31 3.05 2.90 -16.91
N ALA A 32 2.11 1.94 -16.95
CA ALA A 32 1.63 1.25 -15.75
C ALA A 32 2.76 0.55 -14.98
N ARG A 33 3.66 -0.15 -15.69
CA ARG A 33 4.84 -0.80 -15.08
C ARG A 33 5.82 0.23 -14.51
N ALA A 34 6.00 1.36 -15.16
CA ALA A 34 6.85 2.44 -14.68
C ALA A 34 6.28 3.06 -13.40
N ALA A 35 4.97 3.35 -13.37
CA ALA A 35 4.23 3.84 -12.22
C ALA A 35 4.32 2.89 -11.03
N GLU A 36 4.12 1.58 -11.24
CA GLU A 36 4.27 0.57 -10.19
C GLU A 36 5.67 0.58 -9.59
N ARG A 37 6.71 0.60 -10.43
CA ARG A 37 8.10 0.62 -9.98
C ARG A 37 8.41 1.89 -9.18
N ALA A 38 7.91 3.04 -9.63
CA ALA A 38 8.07 4.31 -8.94
C ALA A 38 7.38 4.28 -7.57
N ASN A 39 6.11 3.88 -7.52
CA ASN A 39 5.33 3.85 -6.29
C ASN A 39 5.93 2.86 -5.25
N LYS A 40 6.35 1.67 -5.69
CA LYS A 40 7.06 0.69 -4.82
C LYS A 40 8.42 1.18 -4.29
N ARG A 41 8.96 2.27 -4.84
CA ARG A 41 10.17 2.94 -4.36
C ARG A 41 9.86 4.25 -3.62
N GLY A 42 8.59 4.48 -3.26
CA GLY A 42 8.17 5.72 -2.59
C GLY A 42 8.38 6.96 -3.46
N GLN A 43 8.41 6.82 -4.79
CA GLN A 43 8.54 7.94 -5.72
C GLN A 43 7.14 8.41 -6.12
N PRO A 44 6.97 9.72 -6.41
CA PRO A 44 5.71 10.22 -6.94
C PRO A 44 5.38 9.56 -8.28
N VAL A 45 4.08 9.49 -8.57
CA VAL A 45 3.54 9.00 -9.84
C VAL A 45 2.60 10.07 -10.37
N PRO A 46 2.72 10.45 -11.65
CA PRO A 46 1.84 11.45 -12.24
C PRO A 46 0.40 10.94 -12.35
N PRO A 47 -0.60 11.82 -12.25
CA PRO A 47 -2.02 11.44 -12.26
C PRO A 47 -2.46 10.73 -13.54
N GLU A 48 -1.86 11.05 -14.70
CA GLU A 48 -2.12 10.40 -15.98
C GLU A 48 -1.72 8.92 -16.03
N LEU A 49 -0.88 8.46 -15.11
CA LEU A 49 -0.54 7.04 -14.93
C LEU A 49 -1.36 6.38 -13.81
N CYS A 50 -2.38 7.05 -13.29
CA CYS A 50 -3.30 6.50 -12.30
C CYS A 50 -4.65 6.17 -12.96
N PRO A 51 -5.23 5.00 -12.68
CA PRO A 51 -6.46 4.57 -13.33
C PRO A 51 -7.64 5.50 -13.06
N GLN A 52 -8.36 5.84 -14.12
CA GLN A 52 -9.68 6.49 -14.00
C GLN A 52 -10.78 5.43 -13.87
N ARG A 53 -10.53 4.21 -14.36
CA ARG A 53 -11.48 3.10 -14.37
C ARG A 53 -10.80 1.78 -14.02
N ILE A 54 -11.48 0.96 -13.21
CA ILE A 54 -11.06 -0.42 -12.91
C ILE A 54 -12.23 -1.40 -13.09
N TRP A 55 -11.95 -2.64 -13.46
CA TRP A 55 -12.99 -3.68 -13.59
C TRP A 55 -12.45 -5.08 -13.26
N GLY A 56 -13.34 -6.04 -13.02
CA GLY A 56 -12.97 -7.44 -12.82
C GLY A 56 -12.45 -8.10 -14.10
N ASP A 57 -11.50 -9.02 -14.00
CA ASP A 57 -11.25 -9.99 -15.08
C ASP A 57 -12.25 -11.16 -15.01
N ASP A 58 -12.13 -12.12 -15.93
CA ASP A 58 -12.95 -13.33 -15.99
C ASP A 58 -12.86 -14.23 -14.74
N ARG A 59 -11.83 -14.03 -13.89
CA ARG A 59 -11.59 -14.77 -12.65
C ARG A 59 -12.04 -13.96 -11.42
N ALA A 60 -12.49 -12.72 -11.60
CA ALA A 60 -12.98 -11.90 -10.53
C ALA A 60 -14.33 -12.45 -10.04
N PRO A 61 -14.50 -12.68 -8.72
CA PRO A 61 -15.83 -12.98 -8.19
C PRO A 61 -16.74 -11.76 -8.39
N PHE A 62 -18.06 -11.96 -8.42
CA PHE A 62 -18.98 -10.82 -8.31
C PHE A 62 -18.73 -10.07 -7.00
N PHE A 63 -18.65 -8.74 -7.06
CA PHE A 63 -18.47 -7.89 -5.88
C PHE A 63 -19.45 -6.73 -5.84
N GLN A 64 -20.28 -6.64 -4.80
CA GLN A 64 -21.10 -5.43 -4.62
C GLN A 64 -20.22 -4.20 -4.34
N LYS A 65 -19.13 -4.39 -3.58
CA LYS A 65 -18.14 -3.39 -3.19
C LYS A 65 -16.76 -4.03 -3.11
N LEU A 66 -15.71 -3.32 -3.54
CA LEU A 66 -14.33 -3.77 -3.39
C LEU A 66 -13.81 -3.56 -1.95
N PRO A 67 -12.86 -4.39 -1.49
CA PRO A 67 -12.15 -4.22 -0.22
C PRO A 67 -11.48 -2.84 -0.05
N ASP A 68 -11.12 -2.49 1.19
CA ASP A 68 -10.54 -1.17 1.51
C ASP A 68 -9.12 -0.93 1.02
N LEU A 69 -8.40 -2.00 0.70
CA LEU A 69 -7.11 -1.97 0.05
C LEU A 69 -7.03 -3.14 -0.94
N ILE A 70 -6.75 -2.82 -2.20
CA ILE A 70 -6.63 -3.78 -3.29
C ILE A 70 -5.44 -3.44 -4.18
N SER A 71 -5.07 -4.41 -5.03
CA SER A 71 -4.12 -4.22 -6.11
C SER A 71 -4.84 -4.50 -7.43
N ALA A 72 -4.98 -3.49 -8.28
CA ALA A 72 -5.52 -3.62 -9.63
C ALA A 72 -4.40 -3.37 -10.65
N GLN A 73 -3.99 -4.41 -11.36
CA GLN A 73 -2.85 -4.40 -12.31
C GLN A 73 -1.77 -3.37 -11.96
N ALA A 74 -1.02 -3.64 -10.88
CA ALA A 74 0.12 -2.83 -10.45
C ALA A 74 -0.19 -1.51 -9.71
N HIS A 75 -1.46 -1.14 -9.56
CA HIS A 75 -1.91 0.05 -8.82
C HIS A 75 -2.51 -0.32 -7.46
N TRP A 76 -2.15 0.43 -6.42
CA TRP A 76 -2.73 0.31 -5.09
C TRP A 76 -3.95 1.19 -5.01
N ILE A 77 -5.11 0.58 -4.78
CA ILE A 77 -6.38 1.31 -4.69
C ILE A 77 -6.93 1.16 -3.27
N VAL A 78 -7.40 2.27 -2.71
CA VAL A 78 -8.03 2.33 -1.39
C VAL A 78 -9.48 2.79 -1.51
N SER A 79 -10.33 2.36 -0.58
CA SER A 79 -11.71 2.84 -0.48
C SER A 79 -11.78 4.30 -0.01
N ALA A 80 -12.92 4.96 -0.24
CA ALA A 80 -13.18 6.32 0.25
C ALA A 80 -12.87 6.53 1.74
N ARG A 81 -13.30 5.61 2.62
CA ARG A 81 -13.05 5.72 4.07
C ARG A 81 -11.57 5.67 4.44
N ALA A 82 -10.78 4.89 3.71
CA ALA A 82 -9.33 4.83 3.91
C ALA A 82 -8.66 6.09 3.33
N ALA A 83 -9.11 6.56 2.16
CA ALA A 83 -8.64 7.80 1.56
C ALA A 83 -8.91 9.03 2.45
N GLU A 84 -10.08 9.13 3.07
CA GLU A 84 -10.43 10.21 4.01
C GLU A 84 -9.46 10.29 5.18
N ILE A 85 -9.08 9.15 5.76
CA ILE A 85 -8.07 9.10 6.82
C ILE A 85 -6.72 9.55 6.27
N LEU A 86 -6.26 8.94 5.17
CA LEU A 86 -4.95 9.24 4.57
C LEU A 86 -4.78 10.72 4.19
N ARG A 87 -5.84 11.41 3.77
CA ARG A 87 -5.82 12.86 3.46
C ARG A 87 -5.51 13.74 4.67
N GLY A 88 -5.75 13.27 5.88
CA GLY A 88 -5.49 14.01 7.11
C GLY A 88 -4.03 13.99 7.57
N PHE A 89 -3.14 13.32 6.83
CA PHE A 89 -1.75 13.08 7.23
C PHE A 89 -0.76 13.51 6.14
N ASP A 90 0.51 13.64 6.52
CA ASP A 90 1.59 13.99 5.60
C ASP A 90 2.00 12.77 4.76
N LEU A 91 1.58 12.72 3.50
CA LEU A 91 1.97 11.65 2.56
C LEU A 91 3.30 11.95 1.85
N GLY A 92 4.02 13.02 2.22
CA GLY A 92 5.22 13.46 1.51
C GLY A 92 4.91 13.90 0.08
N GLN A 93 5.56 13.30 -0.90
CA GLN A 93 5.23 13.48 -2.33
C GLN A 93 4.12 12.52 -2.79
N GLY A 94 3.47 11.84 -1.85
CA GLY A 94 2.38 10.91 -2.08
C GLY A 94 1.08 11.65 -2.39
N ALA A 95 0.14 10.91 -2.95
CA ALA A 95 -1.13 11.47 -3.39
C ALA A 95 -2.23 10.41 -3.42
N LEU A 96 -3.47 10.89 -3.45
CA LEU A 96 -4.67 10.09 -3.65
C LEU A 96 -5.40 10.61 -4.89
N TYR A 97 -5.38 9.82 -5.96
CA TYR A 97 -6.05 10.18 -7.21
C TYR A 97 -7.35 9.40 -7.36
N PRO A 98 -8.49 10.06 -7.61
CA PRO A 98 -9.77 9.37 -7.77
C PRO A 98 -9.76 8.45 -8.99
N VAL A 99 -10.32 7.24 -8.83
CA VAL A 99 -10.74 6.37 -9.93
C VAL A 99 -12.09 6.92 -10.41
N ARG A 100 -12.07 8.01 -11.19
CA ARG A 100 -13.23 8.88 -11.45
C ARG A 100 -14.42 8.18 -12.10
N GLU A 101 -14.18 7.24 -13.01
CA GLU A 101 -15.24 6.45 -13.64
C GLU A 101 -15.75 5.35 -12.70
N GLY A 102 -14.91 4.90 -11.77
CA GLY A 102 -15.25 3.95 -10.73
C GLY A 102 -14.82 2.51 -11.03
N ALA A 103 -15.42 1.59 -10.27
CA ALA A 103 -15.16 0.16 -10.35
C ALA A 103 -16.33 -0.59 -10.98
N TYR A 104 -16.05 -1.58 -11.83
CA TYR A 104 -17.06 -2.34 -12.57
C TYR A 104 -16.86 -3.85 -12.45
N GLN A 105 -17.90 -4.65 -12.67
CA GLN A 105 -17.80 -6.12 -12.73
C GLN A 105 -16.99 -6.57 -13.96
N ALA A 106 -16.85 -7.89 -14.13
CA ALA A 106 -16.17 -8.50 -15.28
C ALA A 106 -16.82 -8.17 -16.64
N ASP A 107 -18.10 -7.78 -16.66
CA ASP A 107 -18.77 -7.29 -17.87
C ASP A 107 -18.33 -5.86 -18.27
N ASN A 108 -17.55 -5.19 -17.43
CA ASN A 108 -17.12 -3.79 -17.56
C ASN A 108 -18.29 -2.80 -17.77
N ILE A 109 -19.51 -3.17 -17.37
CA ILE A 109 -20.73 -2.38 -17.53
C ILE A 109 -21.41 -2.19 -16.17
N THR A 110 -21.54 -3.25 -15.39
CA THR A 110 -22.20 -3.23 -14.07
C THR A 110 -21.30 -2.56 -13.06
N ARG A 111 -21.67 -1.37 -12.57
CA ARG A 111 -20.88 -0.60 -11.61
C ARG A 111 -20.96 -1.18 -10.19
N ALA A 112 -19.83 -1.35 -9.53
CA ALA A 112 -19.74 -1.65 -8.11
C ALA A 112 -19.97 -0.39 -7.26
N GLN A 113 -20.43 -0.57 -6.03
CA GLN A 113 -20.69 0.54 -5.11
C GLN A 113 -19.39 1.11 -4.52
N GLY A 114 -19.39 2.43 -4.31
CA GLY A 114 -18.35 3.15 -3.57
C GLY A 114 -17.36 3.88 -4.46
N ASP A 115 -16.66 4.84 -3.83
CA ASP A 115 -15.59 5.59 -4.45
C ASP A 115 -14.22 5.04 -4.03
N TYR A 116 -13.29 5.12 -4.98
CA TYR A 116 -11.98 4.50 -4.90
C TYR A 116 -10.89 5.46 -5.34
N PHE A 117 -9.71 5.32 -4.74
CA PHE A 117 -8.58 6.21 -4.97
C PHE A 117 -7.32 5.40 -5.20
N THR A 118 -6.60 5.72 -6.26
CA THR A 118 -5.22 5.27 -6.45
C THR A 118 -4.35 5.95 -5.41
N TRP A 119 -3.61 5.15 -4.65
CA TRP A 119 -2.73 5.62 -3.60
C TRP A 119 -1.26 5.56 -4.04
N ILE A 120 -0.65 6.74 -4.07
CA ILE A 120 0.79 6.93 -4.29
C ILE A 120 1.45 7.17 -2.93
N PHE A 121 2.41 6.32 -2.57
CA PHE A 121 3.06 6.35 -1.25
C PHE A 121 3.98 7.56 -1.10
N GLY A 122 4.77 7.86 -2.14
CA GLY A 122 5.50 9.11 -2.33
C GLY A 122 6.50 9.54 -1.24
N ALA A 123 6.94 8.61 -0.38
CA ALA A 123 8.08 8.85 0.49
C ALA A 123 8.90 7.58 0.73
N THR A 124 10.19 7.79 0.95
CA THR A 124 11.16 6.74 1.31
C THR A 124 11.94 7.20 2.52
N LYS A 125 12.04 6.33 3.53
CA LYS A 125 12.94 6.51 4.68
C LYS A 125 13.70 5.22 4.89
N SER A 126 14.93 5.31 5.36
CA SER A 126 15.69 4.14 5.78
C SER A 126 15.81 4.14 7.29
N GLY A 127 15.25 3.11 7.93
CA GLY A 127 15.34 2.97 9.37
C GLY A 127 15.17 1.55 9.87
N LEU A 128 14.92 0.55 9.02
CA LEU A 128 14.94 -0.85 9.43
C LEU A 128 16.23 -1.18 10.20
N LEU A 129 16.08 -1.84 11.35
CA LEU A 129 17.17 -2.40 12.15
C LEU A 129 17.13 -3.93 12.07
N PRO A 130 17.87 -4.56 11.13
CA PRO A 130 17.74 -5.98 10.88
C PRO A 130 18.22 -6.85 12.04
N ALA A 131 19.32 -6.46 12.69
CA ALA A 131 19.89 -7.18 13.84
C ALA A 131 18.94 -7.21 15.05
N GLU A 132 18.12 -6.17 15.20
CA GLU A 132 17.13 -6.03 16.26
C GLU A 132 15.76 -6.61 15.88
N SER A 133 15.59 -7.04 14.63
CA SER A 133 14.34 -7.60 14.11
C SER A 133 14.36 -9.13 14.16
N ALA A 134 13.24 -9.74 14.52
CA ALA A 134 13.13 -11.19 14.66
C ALA A 134 12.72 -11.86 13.34
N GLY A 135 13.48 -12.85 12.89
CA GLY A 135 13.08 -13.77 11.82
C GLY A 135 12.98 -13.16 10.41
N LEU A 136 13.61 -12.00 10.18
CA LEU A 136 13.72 -11.45 8.83
C LEU A 136 14.42 -12.45 7.91
N ARG A 137 13.92 -12.55 6.68
CA ARG A 137 14.44 -13.51 5.69
C ARG A 137 15.20 -12.78 4.60
N PRO A 138 16.27 -13.35 4.04
CA PRO A 138 16.92 -12.77 2.87
C PRO A 138 15.93 -12.69 1.70
N SER A 139 15.90 -11.55 1.01
CA SER A 139 14.94 -11.36 -0.09
C SER A 139 15.36 -12.09 -1.37
N GLY A 140 16.67 -12.22 -1.61
CA GLY A 140 17.24 -12.70 -2.88
C GLY A 140 17.12 -11.71 -4.04
N VAL A 141 16.64 -10.49 -3.80
CA VAL A 141 16.42 -9.43 -4.80
C VAL A 141 17.50 -8.36 -4.63
N ALA A 142 18.23 -8.03 -5.70
CA ALA A 142 19.26 -6.99 -5.69
C ALA A 142 18.70 -5.65 -5.16
N GLY A 143 19.40 -5.04 -4.19
CA GLY A 143 19.00 -3.77 -3.57
C GLY A 143 17.85 -3.86 -2.55
N ARG A 144 17.26 -5.04 -2.32
CA ARG A 144 16.28 -5.29 -1.25
C ARG A 144 16.81 -6.39 -0.36
N VAL A 145 17.13 -6.08 0.90
CA VAL A 145 17.93 -7.01 1.70
C VAL A 145 17.04 -8.05 2.38
N PHE A 146 15.89 -7.64 2.93
CA PHE A 146 15.05 -8.47 3.79
C PHE A 146 13.61 -8.62 3.30
N LYS A 147 12.98 -9.72 3.69
CA LYS A 147 11.54 -10.00 3.63
C LYS A 147 11.02 -10.19 5.05
N PHE A 148 9.72 -9.96 5.22
CA PHE A 148 9.02 -10.33 6.45
C PHE A 148 9.21 -11.82 6.80
N PRO A 149 9.15 -12.18 8.09
CA PRO A 149 9.05 -13.57 8.53
C PRO A 149 7.80 -14.25 7.95
N TRP A 150 7.75 -15.57 8.00
CA TRP A 150 6.56 -16.33 7.56
C TRP A 150 5.31 -15.99 8.37
N LYS A 151 5.49 -15.76 9.69
CA LYS A 151 4.45 -15.29 10.60
C LYS A 151 4.88 -13.93 11.14
N VAL A 152 4.21 -12.88 10.68
CA VAL A 152 4.44 -11.51 11.16
C VAL A 152 3.57 -11.29 12.40
N ALA A 153 4.16 -10.72 13.45
CA ALA A 153 3.47 -10.31 14.65
C ALA A 153 3.89 -8.89 15.04
N ASP A 154 3.18 -8.31 16.01
CA ASP A 154 3.63 -7.08 16.65
C ASP A 154 5.06 -7.26 17.21
N GLU A 155 5.81 -6.17 17.20
CA GLU A 155 7.16 -6.03 17.76
C GLU A 155 8.26 -6.87 17.09
N THR A 156 7.90 -7.63 16.06
CA THR A 156 8.81 -8.46 15.25
C THR A 156 9.80 -7.62 14.46
N VAL A 157 9.35 -6.47 13.93
CA VAL A 157 10.20 -5.54 13.18
C VAL A 157 10.65 -4.43 14.12
N ALA A 158 11.94 -4.08 14.05
CA ALA A 158 12.52 -2.94 14.74
C ALA A 158 13.00 -1.90 13.73
N VAL A 159 12.84 -0.62 14.08
CA VAL A 159 13.29 0.52 13.29
C VAL A 159 13.99 1.55 14.18
N SER A 160 14.84 2.39 13.61
CA SER A 160 15.54 3.47 14.31
C SER A 160 14.62 4.67 14.56
N HIS A 161 14.87 5.42 15.64
CA HIS A 161 14.26 6.72 15.92
C HIS A 161 14.29 7.73 14.75
N THR A 162 15.20 7.58 13.79
CA THR A 162 15.28 8.46 12.60
C THR A 162 14.00 8.48 11.77
N VAL A 163 13.17 7.43 11.84
CA VAL A 163 11.91 7.35 11.07
C VAL A 163 10.78 8.20 11.65
N LEU A 164 10.94 8.70 12.88
CA LEU A 164 9.91 9.45 13.60
C LEU A 164 9.67 10.85 13.02
N SER A 165 10.62 11.39 12.25
CA SER A 165 10.49 12.67 11.56
C SER A 165 10.08 12.50 10.09
N GLY A 166 9.39 13.50 9.53
CA GLY A 166 8.97 13.52 8.12
C GLY A 166 7.65 12.78 7.87
N PRO A 167 7.38 12.34 6.62
CA PRO A 167 6.08 11.84 6.20
C PRO A 167 5.51 10.72 7.06
N ASP A 168 4.18 10.71 7.23
CA ASP A 168 3.44 9.73 8.00
C ASP A 168 3.33 8.37 7.31
N VAL A 169 3.68 8.28 6.02
CA VAL A 169 3.76 7.03 5.24
C VAL A 169 5.12 6.97 4.57
N TRP A 170 5.75 5.81 4.53
CA TRP A 170 6.96 5.62 3.72
C TRP A 170 7.23 4.17 3.34
N VAL A 171 8.05 3.99 2.31
CA VAL A 171 8.67 2.70 1.97
C VAL A 171 10.08 2.67 2.57
N ASP A 172 10.47 1.54 3.18
CA ASP A 172 11.87 1.30 3.54
C ASP A 172 12.60 0.57 2.40
N PRO A 173 13.78 1.05 1.95
CA PRO A 173 14.54 0.41 0.88
C PRO A 173 14.96 -1.03 1.24
N HIS A 174 15.20 -1.34 2.52
CA HIS A 174 15.76 -2.62 2.95
C HIS A 174 14.71 -3.71 3.21
N LEU A 175 13.44 -3.36 3.44
CA LEU A 175 12.36 -4.34 3.66
C LEU A 175 11.44 -4.47 2.44
N PHE A 176 11.55 -5.59 1.74
CA PHE A 176 10.79 -5.88 0.52
C PHE A 176 9.28 -5.92 0.77
N ARG A 177 8.51 -5.25 -0.09
CA ARG A 177 7.04 -5.23 -0.07
C ARG A 177 6.50 -4.80 1.30
N SER A 178 7.15 -3.80 1.91
CA SER A 178 6.70 -3.17 3.14
C SER A 178 6.18 -1.76 2.88
N LEU A 179 5.27 -1.34 3.75
CA LEU A 179 4.83 0.04 3.87
C LEU A 179 4.76 0.37 5.35
N PHE A 180 5.32 1.50 5.75
CA PHE A 180 5.33 1.95 7.13
C PHE A 180 4.43 3.15 7.31
N PHE A 181 3.93 3.31 8.53
CA PHE A 181 3.11 4.43 8.94
C PHE A 181 3.61 4.99 10.27
N SER A 182 3.50 6.30 10.46
CA SER A 182 3.66 6.90 11.78
C SER A 182 2.66 6.30 12.76
N ARG A 183 2.94 6.45 14.07
CA ARG A 183 1.98 6.07 15.10
C ARG A 183 0.61 6.69 14.85
N ALA A 184 0.56 8.00 14.63
CA ALA A 184 -0.69 8.75 14.51
C ALA A 184 -1.56 8.25 13.35
N LEU A 185 -0.97 8.03 12.16
CA LEU A 185 -1.70 7.52 11.01
C LEU A 185 -2.14 6.07 11.19
N GLY A 186 -1.24 5.19 11.62
CA GLY A 186 -1.61 3.79 11.79
C GLY A 186 -2.64 3.58 12.93
N ASP A 187 -2.59 4.38 13.99
CA ASP A 187 -3.61 4.38 15.05
C ASP A 187 -4.96 4.87 14.51
N ALA A 188 -4.98 5.87 13.63
CA ALA A 188 -6.21 6.34 12.99
C ALA A 188 -6.84 5.25 12.10
N LEU A 189 -6.02 4.53 11.31
CA LEU A 189 -6.46 3.38 10.52
C LEU A 189 -6.96 2.23 11.42
N ASP A 190 -6.28 1.93 12.53
CA ASP A 190 -6.71 0.87 13.45
C ASP A 190 -8.04 1.21 14.14
N ARG A 191 -8.20 2.45 14.62
CA ARG A 191 -9.47 2.95 15.19
C ARG A 191 -10.63 2.86 14.18
N ALA A 192 -10.34 3.07 12.90
CA ALA A 192 -11.30 2.90 11.81
C ALA A 192 -11.54 1.42 11.40
N LYS A 193 -10.98 0.47 12.15
CA LYS A 193 -11.06 -0.98 11.92
C LYS A 193 -10.44 -1.40 10.58
N LEU A 194 -9.40 -0.70 10.12
CA LEU A 194 -8.68 -0.97 8.87
C LEU A 194 -7.40 -1.78 9.05
N ARG A 195 -6.97 -2.05 10.29
CA ARG A 195 -5.73 -2.82 10.57
C ARG A 195 -5.64 -4.15 9.84
N ARG A 196 -6.73 -4.93 9.78
CA ARG A 196 -6.75 -6.21 9.05
C ARG A 196 -6.66 -6.01 7.54
N ALA A 197 -7.38 -5.02 6.99
CA ALA A 197 -7.39 -4.74 5.55
C ALA A 197 -5.99 -4.29 5.07
N PHE A 198 -5.29 -3.49 5.88
CA PHE A 198 -3.94 -3.02 5.63
C PHE A 198 -2.86 -3.97 6.16
N ARG A 199 -3.23 -5.09 6.80
CA ARG A 199 -2.31 -6.06 7.43
C ARG A 199 -1.22 -5.38 8.27
N MET A 200 -1.63 -4.52 9.20
CA MET A 200 -0.69 -3.73 10.01
C MET A 200 -0.29 -4.42 11.31
N TYR A 201 0.98 -4.26 11.65
CA TYR A 201 1.61 -4.71 12.88
C TYR A 201 2.40 -3.56 13.50
N ARG A 202 2.54 -3.54 14.81
CA ARG A 202 3.40 -2.56 15.49
C ARG A 202 4.86 -2.94 15.30
N ALA A 203 5.70 -1.99 14.92
CA ALA A 203 7.15 -2.12 14.87
C ALA A 203 7.77 -1.31 16.01
N ARG A 204 8.74 -1.90 16.72
CA ARG A 204 9.45 -1.23 17.82
C ARG A 204 10.35 -0.13 17.26
N VAL A 205 10.43 1.00 17.96
CA VAL A 205 11.41 2.04 17.67
C VAL A 205 12.52 1.96 18.70
N LEU A 206 13.78 1.98 18.23
CA LEU A 206 15.01 1.87 19.01
C LEU A 206 16.02 2.96 18.66
#